data_AF-A0A2M7EGI2-F1
#
_entry.id   AF-A0A2M7EGI2-F1
#
_cell.length_a   1.000
_cell.length_b   1.000
_cell.length_c   1.000
_cell.angle_alpha   90.00
_cell.angle_beta   90.00
_cell.angle_gamma   90.00
#
_symmetry.space_group_name_H-M   'P 1'
#
loop_
_entity.id
_entity.type
_entity.pdbx_description
1 polymer ?
#
loop_
_entity_poly.entity_id
_entity_poly.type
_entity_poly.pdbx_seq_one_letter_code
_entity_poly.pdbx_strand_id
1 'polypeptide(L)' 'MEDKKKRMAIIASKGTLDMAYPPVILASTAAAMDVEVGIFFTL' A
#
# COMPACT_ATOMS: atom_id res chain seq x y z
N MET A 1 -10.58 -12.49 21.82
CA MET A 1 -10.79 -12.41 20.36
C MET A 1 -9.53 -11.80 19.81
N GLU A 2 -8.83 -12.50 18.92
CA GLU A 2 -7.56 -12.03 18.35
C GLU A 2 -7.86 -10.81 17.46
N ASP A 3 -7.36 -9.63 17.84
CA ASP A 3 -7.49 -8.41 17.06
C ASP A 3 -6.75 -8.58 15.74
N LYS A 4 -7.45 -9.04 14.70
CA LYS A 4 -6.91 -9.15 13.36
C LYS A 4 -6.53 -7.75 12.88
N LYS A 5 -5.22 -7.51 12.73
CA LYS A 5 -4.70 -6.32 12.06
C LYS A 5 -5.36 -6.18 10.69
N LYS A 6 -5.81 -4.96 10.38
CA LYS A 6 -6.35 -4.65 9.05
C LYS A 6 -5.22 -4.81 8.05
N ARG A 7 -5.52 -5.40 6.88
CA ARG A 7 -4.54 -5.67 5.82
C ARG A 7 -4.96 -5.00 4.52
N MET A 8 -4.00 -4.44 3.79
CA MET A 8 -4.19 -3.77 2.51
C MET A 8 -3.14 -4.24 1.49
N ALA A 9 -3.57 -4.54 0.27
CA ALA A 9 -2.68 -4.87 -0.84
C ALA A 9 -2.87 -3.85 -1.96
N ILE A 10 -1.77 -3.32 -2.48
CA ILE A 10 -1.75 -2.38 -3.61
C ILE A 10 -0.97 -3.03 -4.77
N ILE A 11 -1.55 -2.99 -5.97
CA ILE A 11 -0.86 -3.41 -7.20
C ILE A 11 -0.45 -2.16 -7.97
N ALA A 12 0.87 -1.91 -8.02
CA ALA A 12 1.46 -0.83 -8.78
C ALA A 12 1.88 -1.34 -10.17
N SER A 13 1.00 -1.13 -11.16
CA SER A 13 1.20 -1.62 -12.54
C SER A 13 1.84 -0.61 -13.50
N LYS A 14 2.03 0.63 -13.04
CA LYS A 14 2.60 1.73 -13.82
C LYS A 14 3.91 2.15 -13.17
N GLY A 15 5.00 2.15 -13.94
CA GLY A 15 6.35 2.46 -13.46
C GLY A 15 6.80 3.91 -13.68
N THR A 16 5.92 4.80 -14.14
CA THR A 16 6.25 6.22 -14.30
C THR A 16 6.21 6.93 -12.94
N LEU A 17 7.05 7.96 -12.77
CA LEU A 17 7.23 8.65 -11.49
C LEU A 17 5.94 9.30 -10.97
N ASP A 18 5.13 9.86 -11.86
CA ASP A 18 3.81 10.42 -11.55
C ASP A 18 2.82 9.35 -11.03
N MET A 19 2.94 8.12 -11.52
CA MET A 19 2.10 7.01 -11.09
C MET A 19 2.60 6.33 -9.82
N ALA A 20 3.79 6.67 -9.33
CA ALA A 20 4.30 6.21 -8.04
C ALA A 20 3.67 6.97 -6.86
N TYR A 21 3.17 8.21 -7.05
CA TYR A 21 2.58 8.98 -5.96
C TYR A 21 1.36 8.27 -5.31
N PRO A 22 0.34 7.82 -6.07
CA PRO A 22 -0.82 7.19 -5.46
C PRO A 22 -0.51 5.96 -4.58
N PRO A 23 0.24 4.93 -5.05
CA PRO A 23 0.50 3.75 -4.22
C PRO A 23 1.34 4.08 -2.99
N VAL A 24 2.30 5.00 -3.10
CA VAL A 24 3.18 5.36 -1.97
C VAL A 24 2.45 6.21 -0.93
N ILE A 25 1.63 7.18 -1.34
CA ILE A 25 0.83 8.00 -0.41
C ILE A 25 -0.15 7.12 0.36
N LEU A 26 -0.86 6.22 -0.33
CA LEU A 26 -1.82 5.30 0.29
C LEU A 26 -1.13 4.33 1.23
N ALA A 27 0.00 3.74 0.83
CA ALA A 27 0.75 2.84 1.68
C ALA A 27 1.29 3.52 2.94
N SER A 28 1.86 4.72 2.81
CA SER A 28 2.35 5.49 3.96
C SER A 28 1.22 5.83 4.93
N THR A 29 0.05 6.21 4.41
CA THR A 29 -1.12 6.54 5.24
C THR A 29 -1.65 5.31 5.96
N ALA A 30 -1.76 4.18 5.25
CA ALA A 30 -2.21 2.93 5.84
C ALA A 30 -1.25 2.42 6.92
N ALA A 31 0.06 2.49 6.67
CA ALA A 31 1.07 2.14 7.66
C ALA A 31 0.96 3.02 8.92
N ALA A 32 0.69 4.32 8.77
CA ALA A 32 0.47 5.24 9.89
C ALA A 32 -0.84 4.97 10.68
N MET A 33 -1.80 4.25 10.09
CA MET A 33 -3.06 3.83 10.71
C MET A 33 -3.01 2.39 11.25
N ASP A 34 -1.81 1.85 11.48
CA ASP A 34 -1.57 0.48 11.95
C ASP A 34 -2.17 -0.62 11.03
N VAL A 35 -2.30 -0.31 9.74
CA VAL A 35 -2.71 -1.28 8.71
C VAL A 35 -1.46 -1.95 8.14
N GLU A 36 -1.47 -3.28 8.12
CA GLU A 36 -0.43 -4.05 7.42
C GLU A 36 -0.64 -3.92 5.91
N VAL A 37 0.26 -3.17 5.26
CA VAL A 37 0.18 -2.87 3.83
C VAL A 37 1.33 -3.52 3.06
N GLY A 38 1.01 -4.08 1.89
CA GLY A 38 1.99 -4.54 0.90
C GLY A 38 1.76 -3.86 -0.46
N ILE A 39 2.85 -3.47 -1.13
CA ILE A 39 2.83 -3.00 -2.52
C ILE A 39 3.47 -4.07 -3.40
N PHE A 40 2.74 -4.53 -4.42
CA PHE A 40 3.25 -5.41 -5.45
C PHE A 40 3.50 -4.62 -6.73
N PHE A 41 4.76 -4.53 -7.14
CA PHE A 41 5.16 -3.91 -8.40
C PHE A 41 5.18 -4.97 -9.49
N THR A 42 4.40 -4.77 -10.55
CA THR A 42 4.21 -5.81 -11.59
C THR A 42 5.25 -5.77 -12.71
N LEU A 43 5.95 -4.64 -12.88
CA LEU A 43 6.91 -4.37 -13.96
C LEU A 43 8.31 -4.12 -13.39
#